data_AF-A0AAX1KLE3-F1
#
_entry.id   AF-A0AAX1KLE3-F1
#
_cell.length_a   1.000
_cell.length_b   1.000
_cell.length_c   1.000
_cell.angle_alpha   90.00
_cell.angle_beta   90.00
_cell.angle_gamma   90.00
#
_symmetry.space_group_name_H-M   'P 1'
#
loop_
_entity.id
_entity.type
_entity.pdbx_description
1 polymer ?
#
loop_
_entity_poly.entity_id
_entity_poly.type
_entity_poly.pdbx_seq_one_letter_code
_entity_poly.pdbx_strand_id
1 'polypeptide(L)' 'MAKVEIVAERCKSCGYCVKFCPKQVLKIGTGVNSKGYEYVVPVRPEDCIGCAICGRMCPDGAIEIYK' A
#
# COMPACT_ATOMS: atom_id res chain seq x y z
N MET A 1 -14.73 -8.14 -5.56
CA MET A 1 -14.60 -7.46 -4.25
C MET A 1 -13.20 -6.90 -4.24
N ALA A 2 -13.04 -5.60 -3.99
CA ALA A 2 -11.77 -4.96 -4.27
C ALA A 2 -10.66 -5.48 -3.35
N LYS A 3 -9.46 -5.68 -3.91
CA LYS A 3 -8.28 -6.17 -3.21
C LYS A 3 -7.13 -5.19 -3.44
N VAL A 4 -6.33 -4.97 -2.41
CA VAL A 4 -5.09 -4.18 -2.48
C VAL A 4 -3.94 -5.04 -1.94
N GLU A 5 -2.88 -5.17 -2.72
CA GLU A 5 -1.69 -5.93 -2.36
C GLU A 5 -0.45 -5.05 -2.43
N ILE A 6 0.47 -5.25 -1.49
CA ILE A 6 1.72 -4.49 -1.43
C ILE A 6 2.86 -5.42 -1.81
N VAL A 7 3.63 -5.03 -2.82
CA VAL A 7 4.87 -5.69 -3.20
C VAL A 7 5.98 -5.17 -2.28
N ALA A 8 6.17 -5.85 -1.14
CA ALA A 8 7.07 -5.42 -0.06
C ALA A 8 8.48 -5.05 -0.55
N GLU A 9 9.05 -5.82 -1.48
CA GLU A 9 10.40 -5.60 -2.04
C GLU A 9 10.55 -4.32 -2.88
N ARG A 10 9.44 -3.72 -3.30
CA ARG A 10 9.42 -2.43 -4.01
C ARG A 10 9.08 -1.27 -3.09
N CYS A 11 8.47 -1.52 -1.94
CA CYS A 11 8.06 -0.47 -1.01
C CYS A 11 9.29 0.10 -0.26
N LYS A 12 9.33 1.44 -0.14
CA LYS A 12 10.38 2.18 0.59
C LYS A 12 9.79 3.10 1.68
N SER A 13 8.66 2.70 2.28
CA SER A 13 7.97 3.41 3.39
C SER A 13 7.72 4.92 3.22
N CYS A 14 7.62 5.45 2.00
CA CYS A 14 7.43 6.90 1.76
C CYS A 14 6.09 7.48 2.30
N GLY A 15 5.10 6.62 2.59
CA GLY A 15 3.86 7.02 3.27
C GLY A 15 2.82 7.74 2.40
N TYR A 16 3.07 8.03 1.12
CA TYR A 16 2.09 8.71 0.26
C TYR A 16 0.77 7.94 0.16
N CYS A 17 0.83 6.63 -0.10
CA CYS A 17 -0.36 5.81 -0.21
C CYS A 17 -1.16 5.73 1.10
N VAL A 18 -0.50 5.83 2.26
CA VAL A 18 -1.15 5.90 3.58
C VAL A 18 -1.89 7.23 3.71
N LYS A 19 -1.18 8.34 3.46
CA LYS A 19 -1.73 9.70 3.60
C LYS A 19 -2.97 9.94 2.72
N PHE A 20 -2.93 9.49 1.47
CA PHE A 20 -3.95 9.84 0.48
C PHE A 20 -4.98 8.75 0.22
N CYS A 21 -4.92 7.62 0.94
CA CYS A 21 -6.01 6.65 0.87
C CYS A 21 -7.29 7.26 1.46
N PRO A 22 -8.38 7.45 0.69
CA PRO A 22 -9.61 8.07 1.20
C PRO A 22 -10.30 7.23 2.28
N LYS A 23 -10.00 5.92 2.31
CA LYS A 23 -10.52 4.96 3.28
C LYS A 23 -9.52 4.61 4.39
N GLN A 24 -8.30 5.18 4.33
CA GLN A 24 -7.24 4.97 5.33
C GLN A 24 -7.03 3.47 5.66
N VAL A 25 -6.97 2.62 4.62
CA VAL A 25 -6.85 1.16 4.78
C VAL A 25 -5.41 0.65 4.83
N LEU A 26 -4.43 1.55 4.70
CA LEU A 26 -3.00 1.24 4.63
C LEU A 26 -2.27 1.87 5.83
N LYS A 27 -1.23 1.21 6.34
CA LYS A 27 -0.26 1.79 7.31
C LYS A 27 1.15 1.36 6.97
N ILE A 28 2.16 2.06 7.51
CA ILE A 28 3.53 1.52 7.55
C ILE A 28 3.53 0.39 8.59
N GLY A 29 3.88 -0.82 8.15
CA GLY A 29 4.01 -1.99 9.02
C GLY A 29 5.40 -2.05 9.66
N THR A 30 5.60 -3.05 10.53
CA THR A 30 6.89 -3.32 11.20
C THR A 30 7.72 -4.39 10.49
N GLY A 31 7.19 -4.98 9.43
CA GLY A 31 7.92 -5.94 8.60
C GLY A 31 8.96 -5.22 7.76
N VAL A 32 10.16 -5.78 7.66
CA VAL A 32 11.29 -5.22 6.91
C VAL A 32 11.58 -6.10 5.70
N ASN A 33 11.78 -5.48 4.54
CA ASN A 33 12.12 -6.17 3.29
C ASN A 33 13.63 -6.46 3.17
N SER A 34 14.04 -7.15 2.09
CA SER A 34 15.46 -7.52 1.89
C SER A 34 16.44 -6.34 1.82
N LYS A 35 15.93 -5.13 1.59
CA LYS A 35 16.70 -3.87 1.46
C LYS A 35 16.73 -3.05 2.75
N GLY A 36 16.12 -3.53 3.83
CA GLY A 36 16.10 -2.85 5.12
C GLY A 36 14.99 -1.79 5.27
N TYR A 37 14.02 -1.73 4.35
CA TYR A 37 12.88 -0.82 4.48
C TYR A 37 11.72 -1.52 5.18
N GLU A 38 11.11 -0.84 6.15
CA GLU A 38 9.73 -1.12 6.52
C GLU A 38 8.83 -0.97 5.29
N TYR A 39 7.80 -1.80 5.18
CA TYR A 39 6.86 -1.72 4.07
C TYR A 39 5.43 -1.46 4.54
N VAL A 40 4.67 -0.84 3.65
CA VAL A 40 3.25 -0.56 3.88
C VAL A 40 2.47 -1.88 3.88
N VAL A 41 1.48 -1.99 4.76
CA VAL A 41 0.57 -3.14 4.84
C VAL A 41 -0.88 -2.67 4.84
N PRO A 42 -1.80 -3.44 4.21
CA PRO A 42 -3.22 -3.23 4.39
C PRO A 42 -3.64 -3.67 5.80
N VAL A 43 -4.40 -2.83 6.49
CA VAL A 43 -4.90 -3.10 7.86
C VAL A 43 -6.39 -3.29 7.94
N ARG A 44 -7.12 -2.75 6.95
CA ARG A 44 -8.57 -2.89 6.79
C ARG A 44 -8.88 -3.13 5.31
N PRO A 45 -8.32 -4.18 4.69
CA PRO A 45 -8.50 -4.41 3.25
C PRO A 45 -9.96 -4.53 2.83
N GLU A 46 -10.86 -4.95 3.72
CA GLU A 46 -12.32 -5.03 3.54
C GLU A 46 -12.98 -3.67 3.23
N ASP A 47 -12.39 -2.57 3.72
CA ASP A 47 -12.87 -1.20 3.46
C ASP A 47 -12.36 -0.63 2.12
N CYS A 48 -11.52 -1.38 1.40
CA CYS A 48 -10.96 -0.94 0.13
C CYS A 48 -12.06 -0.84 -0.94
N ILE A 49 -12.15 0.32 -1.60
CA ILE A 49 -13.13 0.57 -2.67
C ILE A 49 -12.53 0.44 -4.08
N GLY A 50 -11.25 0.04 -4.20
CA GLY A 50 -10.59 -0.17 -5.49
C GLY A 50 -10.39 1.11 -6.33
N CYS A 51 -10.25 2.28 -5.70
CA CYS A 51 -10.12 3.56 -6.41
C CYS A 51 -8.76 3.78 -7.12
N ALA A 52 -7.76 2.92 -6.84
CA ALA A 52 -6.40 2.94 -7.39
C ALA A 52 -5.56 4.22 -7.13
N ILE A 53 -5.99 5.14 -6.26
CA ILE A 53 -5.21 6.35 -5.91
C ILE A 53 -3.82 5.98 -5.38
N CYS A 54 -3.76 5.03 -4.44
CA CYS A 54 -2.50 4.54 -3.87
C CYS A 54 -1.54 3.97 -4.93
N GLY A 55 -2.06 3.22 -5.90
CA GLY A 55 -1.28 2.66 -7.01
C GLY A 55 -0.72 3.74 -7.94
N ARG A 56 -1.56 4.71 -8.34
CA ARG A 56 -1.15 5.80 -9.25
C ARG A 56 -0.08 6.72 -8.66
N MET A 57 -0.10 6.92 -7.35
CA MET A 57 0.85 7.82 -6.69
C MET A 57 2.11 7.13 -6.17
N CYS A 58 2.16 5.80 -6.20
CA CYS A 58 3.32 5.08 -5.71
C CYS A 58 4.48 5.27 -6.70
N PRO A 59 5.58 5.96 -6.31
CA PRO A 59 6.68 6.24 -7.24
C PRO A 59 7.42 4.96 -7.65
N ASP A 60 7.40 3.92 -6.80
CA ASP A 60 8.09 2.66 -7.03
C ASP A 60 7.18 1.56 -7.62
N GLY A 61 5.91 1.85 -7.90
CA GLY A 61 4.96 0.87 -8.43
C GLY A 61 4.81 -0.38 -7.53
N ALA A 62 4.74 -0.15 -6.22
CA ALA A 62 4.74 -1.20 -5.18
C ALA A 62 3.34 -1.67 -4.76
N ILE A 63 2.28 -1.28 -5.47
CA ILE A 63 0.89 -1.52 -5.06
C ILE A 63 0.07 -2.06 -6.23
N GLU A 64 -0.57 -3.20 -6.02
CA GLU A 64 -1.45 -3.86 -6.98
C GLU A 64 -2.90 -3.75 -6.48
N ILE A 65 -3.83 -3.44 -7.39
CA ILE A 65 -5.25 -3.27 -7.08
C ILE A 65 -6.07 -4.15 -8.02
N TYR A 66 -6.97 -4.95 -7.45
CA TYR A 66 -7.90 -5.82 -8.17
C TYR A 66 -9.33 -5.45 -7.79
N LYS A 67 -10.30 -5.58 -8.71
CA LYS A 67 -11.70 -5.20 -8.48
C LYS A 67 -12.65 -6.33 -8.83
#